data_AF-K3WSS0-F1
#
_entry.id   AF-K3WSS0-F1
#
_cell.length_a   1.000
_cell.length_b   1.000
_cell.length_c   1.000
_cell.angle_alpha   90.00
_cell.angle_beta   90.00
_cell.angle_gamma   90.00
#
_symmetry.space_group_name_H-M   'P 1'
#
loop_
_entity.id
_entity.type
_entity.pdbx_description
1 polymer ?
#
loop_
_entity_poly.entity_id
_entity_poly.type
_entity_poly.pdbx_seq_one_letter_code
_entity_poly.pdbx_strand_id
1 'polypeptide(L)'
;MNSIFFNFTGFNPPAHQIPQGYIWLYRITPHHYSFATLAALVFSRCDNEPVYDESLGQFVGGGSEIGCKVVTNTPVSISHTTVKQYVEHYFEAKHSEIWMNFGIVIAFIVFFRFLALLSLRYINHQKR
;
A
#
# COMPACT_ATOMS: atom_id res chain seq x y z
N MET A 1 -7.81 -20.49 -1.37
CA MET A 1 -6.61 -19.65 -1.12
C MET A 1 -6.92 -18.75 0.07
N ASN A 2 -6.96 -19.32 1.29
CA ASN A 2 -7.32 -18.60 2.51
C ASN A 2 -6.04 -18.40 3.34
N SER A 3 -5.20 -17.46 2.91
CA SER A 3 -4.01 -17.08 3.69
C SER A 3 -4.38 -15.90 4.58
N ILE A 4 -4.25 -16.05 5.90
CA ILE A 4 -4.52 -14.98 6.88
C ILE A 4 -3.81 -13.69 6.45
N PHE A 5 -2.54 -13.78 6.05
CA PHE A 5 -1.72 -12.66 5.57
C PHE A 5 -2.28 -11.95 4.34
N PHE A 6 -3.03 -12.63 3.47
CA PHE A 6 -3.63 -11.97 2.30
C PHE A 6 -4.72 -10.96 2.71
N ASN A 7 -5.44 -11.24 3.81
CA ASN A 7 -6.45 -10.32 4.35
C ASN A 7 -5.82 -9.05 4.95
N PHE A 8 -4.53 -9.11 5.32
CA PHE A 8 -3.78 -7.98 5.89
C PHE A 8 -2.86 -7.30 4.86
N THR A 9 -3.22 -7.38 3.58
CA THR A 9 -2.53 -6.65 2.50
C THR A 9 -2.89 -5.16 2.45
N GLY A 10 -3.96 -4.75 3.13
CA GLY A 10 -4.40 -3.36 3.21
C GLY A 10 -5.38 -2.93 2.11
N PHE A 11 -5.91 -3.85 1.31
CA PHE A 11 -6.99 -3.57 0.34
C PHE A 11 -8.38 -3.77 0.94
N ASN A 12 -8.64 -4.91 1.59
CA ASN A 12 -9.90 -5.21 2.25
C ASN A 12 -9.65 -6.05 3.53
N PRO A 13 -9.71 -5.46 4.73
CA PRO A 13 -10.02 -4.05 5.00
C PRO A 13 -8.91 -3.10 4.49
N PRO A 14 -9.26 -1.85 4.15
CA PRO A 14 -8.30 -0.84 3.75
C PRO A 14 -7.38 -0.50 4.92
N ALA A 15 -6.12 -0.14 4.64
CA ALA A 15 -5.08 0.09 5.63
C ALA A 15 -5.50 1.00 6.80
N HIS A 16 -6.16 2.12 6.51
CA HIS A 16 -6.63 3.08 7.53
C HIS A 16 -7.71 2.54 8.50
N GLN A 17 -8.36 1.43 8.15
CA GLN A 17 -9.42 0.80 8.96
C GLN A 17 -8.92 -0.40 9.76
N ILE A 18 -7.64 -0.75 9.67
CA ILE A 18 -7.08 -1.88 10.41
C ILE A 18 -7.06 -1.51 11.91
N PRO A 19 -7.73 -2.30 12.79
CA PRO A 19 -7.75 -2.00 14.21
C PRO A 19 -6.34 -2.00 14.81
N GLN A 20 -6.09 -1.11 15.78
CA GLN A 20 -4.79 -0.96 16.43
C GLN A 20 -4.22 -2.27 16.99
N GLY A 21 -5.08 -3.15 17.51
CA GLY A 21 -4.64 -4.47 18.02
C GLY A 21 -4.08 -5.42 16.96
N TYR A 22 -4.43 -5.24 15.69
CA TYR A 22 -4.01 -6.09 14.57
C TYR A 22 -3.06 -5.39 13.59
N ILE A 23 -2.70 -4.13 13.84
CA ILE A 23 -1.81 -3.36 12.94
C ILE A 23 -0.42 -3.99 12.81
N TRP A 24 0.05 -4.70 13.82
CA TRP A 24 1.32 -5.42 13.76
C TRP A 24 1.29 -6.52 12.70
N LEU A 25 0.15 -7.19 12.51
CA LEU A 25 -0.02 -8.28 11.54
C LEU A 25 0.07 -7.75 10.11
N TYR A 26 -0.49 -6.56 9.88
CA TYR A 26 -0.32 -5.79 8.65
C TYR A 26 1.16 -5.45 8.38
N ARG A 27 1.90 -4.96 9.39
CA ARG A 27 3.31 -4.60 9.26
C ARG A 27 4.25 -5.78 9.01
N ILE A 28 3.96 -6.97 9.56
CA ILE A 28 4.79 -8.16 9.30
C ILE A 28 4.45 -8.86 7.99
N THR A 29 3.38 -8.45 7.30
CA THR A 29 2.93 -9.06 6.05
C THR A 29 3.73 -8.47 4.88
N PRO A 30 4.65 -9.22 4.24
CA PRO A 30 5.46 -8.69 3.15
C PRO A 30 4.63 -8.28 1.92
N HIS A 31 3.46 -8.92 1.74
CA HIS A 31 2.56 -8.66 0.62
C HIS A 31 1.97 -7.25 0.63
N HIS A 32 1.77 -6.66 1.82
CA HIS A 32 1.25 -5.30 1.92
C HIS A 32 2.21 -4.31 1.25
N TYR A 33 3.51 -4.40 1.52
CA TYR A 33 4.51 -3.52 0.90
C TYR A 33 4.56 -3.64 -0.63
N SER A 34 4.35 -4.85 -1.15
CA SER A 34 4.26 -5.07 -2.60
C SER A 34 3.01 -4.41 -3.19
N PHE A 35 1.86 -4.58 -2.55
CA PHE A 35 0.61 -3.93 -2.94
C PHE A 35 0.73 -2.40 -2.90
N ALA A 36 1.22 -1.83 -1.79
CA ALA A 36 1.41 -0.40 -1.62
C ALA A 36 2.33 0.18 -2.70
N THR A 37 3.41 -0.53 -3.05
CA THR A 37 4.32 -0.12 -4.13
C THR A 37 3.62 -0.08 -5.49
N LEU A 38 2.90 -1.15 -5.86
CA LEU A 38 2.19 -1.23 -7.14
C LEU A 38 1.07 -0.19 -7.24
N ALA A 39 0.29 -0.02 -6.18
CA ALA A 39 -0.76 0.98 -6.11
C ALA A 39 -0.18 2.40 -6.21
N ALA A 40 0.90 2.68 -5.48
CA ALA A 40 1.54 4.00 -5.48
C ALA A 40 2.17 4.37 -6.82
N LEU A 41 2.70 3.39 -7.57
CA LEU A 41 3.26 3.61 -8.90
C LEU A 41 2.21 4.08 -9.90
N VAL A 42 1.00 3.52 -9.83
CA VAL A 42 -0.07 3.80 -10.81
C VAL A 42 -0.93 4.98 -10.38
N PHE A 43 -1.30 5.04 -9.10
CA PHE A 43 -2.37 5.93 -8.63
C PHE A 43 -1.89 7.11 -7.80
N SER A 44 -0.68 7.06 -7.23
CA SER A 44 -0.19 8.10 -6.32
C SER A 44 0.80 9.07 -6.97
N ARG A 45 1.05 8.91 -8.29
CA ARG A 45 1.86 9.86 -9.05
C ARG A 45 0.99 10.99 -9.60
N CYS A 46 1.37 12.22 -9.30
CA CYS A 46 0.79 13.44 -9.85
C CYS A 46 1.83 14.56 -9.72
N ASP A 47 2.45 14.94 -10.83
CA ASP A 47 3.55 15.92 -10.81
C ASP A 47 3.00 17.35 -10.63
N ASN A 48 1.78 17.61 -11.13
CA ASN A 48 1.03 18.85 -10.92
C ASN A 48 -0.29 18.55 -10.19
N GLU A 49 -0.32 18.71 -8.87
CA GLU A 49 -1.52 18.41 -8.07
C GLU A 49 -2.62 19.46 -8.29
N PRO A 50 -3.86 19.07 -8.65
CA PRO A 50 -4.94 20.03 -8.81
C PRO A 50 -5.39 20.59 -7.46
N VAL A 51 -5.81 21.84 -7.44
CA VAL A 51 -6.28 22.52 -6.23
C VAL A 51 -7.80 22.62 -6.29
N TYR A 52 -8.46 22.30 -5.18
CA TYR A 52 -9.90 22.48 -5.07
C TYR A 52 -10.24 23.95 -4.89
N ASP A 53 -11.00 24.52 -5.83
CA ASP A 53 -11.50 25.88 -5.74
C ASP A 53 -12.92 25.87 -5.16
N GLU A 54 -13.06 26.32 -3.90
CA GLU A 54 -14.34 26.37 -3.19
C GLU A 54 -15.35 27.31 -3.86
N SER A 55 -14.88 28.34 -4.58
CA SER A 55 -15.75 29.32 -5.22
C SER A 55 -16.39 28.80 -6.51
N LEU A 56 -15.67 27.93 -7.24
CA LEU A 56 -16.13 27.30 -8.48
C LEU A 56 -16.71 25.91 -8.25
N GLY A 57 -16.53 25.33 -7.06
CA GLY A 57 -16.98 23.97 -6.73
C GLY A 57 -16.27 22.88 -7.54
N GLN A 58 -15.05 23.16 -8.04
CA GLN A 58 -14.32 22.26 -8.93
C GLN A 58 -12.81 22.30 -8.68
N PHE A 59 -12.14 21.22 -9.07
CA PHE A 59 -10.68 21.18 -9.10
C PHE A 59 -10.13 21.96 -10.29
N VAL A 60 -9.17 22.84 -10.04
CA VAL A 60 -8.52 23.67 -11.05
C VAL A 60 -7.06 23.24 -11.19
N GLY A 61 -6.59 23.14 -12.44
CA GLY A 61 -5.27 22.62 -12.76
C GLY A 61 -5.23 21.09 -12.78
N GLY A 62 -4.05 20.53 -12.61
CA GLY A 62 -3.84 19.08 -12.62
C GLY A 62 -3.10 18.57 -13.84
N GLY A 63 -2.30 17.52 -13.63
CA GLY A 63 -1.67 16.74 -14.70
C GLY A 63 -2.63 15.78 -15.41
N SER A 64 -2.12 15.12 -16.46
CA SER A 64 -2.84 14.06 -17.19
C SER A 64 -2.84 12.69 -16.47
N GLU A 65 -2.00 12.58 -15.45
CA GLU A 65 -1.77 11.38 -14.65
C GLU A 65 -3.05 10.95 -13.92
N ILE A 66 -3.20 9.64 -13.71
CA ILE A 66 -4.38 9.07 -13.07
C ILE A 66 -4.52 9.62 -11.63
N GLY A 67 -3.41 9.80 -10.91
CA GLY A 67 -3.42 10.34 -9.55
C GLY A 67 -3.92 11.78 -9.44
N CYS A 68 -3.82 12.57 -10.51
CA CYS A 68 -4.31 13.95 -10.56
C CYS A 68 -5.82 14.03 -10.83
N LYS A 69 -6.48 12.93 -11.18
CA LYS A 69 -7.92 12.94 -11.47
C LYS A 69 -8.73 12.98 -10.18
N VAL A 70 -9.91 13.59 -10.24
CA VAL A 70 -10.86 13.62 -9.12
C VAL A 70 -11.57 12.27 -9.03
N VAL A 71 -11.75 11.76 -7.81
CA VAL A 71 -12.54 10.54 -7.61
C VAL A 71 -14.02 10.85 -7.81
N THR A 72 -14.68 10.10 -8.69
CA THR A 72 -16.12 10.25 -8.97
C THR A 72 -16.95 9.26 -8.17
N ASN A 73 -18.22 9.59 -7.91
CA ASN A 73 -19.18 8.72 -7.21
C ASN A 73 -18.73 8.31 -5.80
N THR A 74 -18.02 9.20 -5.10
CA THR A 74 -17.67 8.97 -3.71
C THR A 74 -18.94 9.04 -2.83
N PRO A 75 -19.02 8.24 -1.74
CA PRO A 75 -20.04 8.42 -0.72
C PRO A 75 -20.00 9.84 -0.14
N VAL A 76 -21.15 10.34 0.33
CA VAL A 76 -21.26 11.68 0.95
C VAL A 76 -20.32 11.92 2.15
N SER A 77 -19.78 10.85 2.73
CA SER A 77 -18.78 10.92 3.82
C SER A 77 -17.36 11.25 3.36
N ILE A 78 -17.08 11.17 2.06
CA ILE A 78 -15.76 11.45 1.48
C ILE A 78 -15.83 12.80 0.76
N SER A 79 -15.14 13.79 1.30
CA SER A 79 -15.03 15.14 0.72
C SER A 79 -14.29 15.13 -0.63
N HIS A 80 -14.33 16.25 -1.35
CA HIS A 80 -13.63 16.45 -2.62
C HIS A 80 -12.15 16.04 -2.51
N THR A 81 -11.77 14.98 -3.23
CA THR A 81 -10.41 14.41 -3.16
C THR A 81 -9.96 13.87 -4.51
N THR A 82 -8.65 13.86 -4.73
CA THR A 82 -8.02 13.27 -5.92
C THR A 82 -7.79 11.78 -5.73
N VAL A 83 -7.54 11.07 -6.84
CA VAL A 83 -7.20 9.64 -6.80
C VAL A 83 -5.95 9.41 -5.96
N LYS A 84 -4.93 10.27 -6.09
CA LYS A 84 -3.72 10.20 -5.26
C LYS A 84 -4.07 10.28 -3.78
N GLN A 85 -4.78 11.33 -3.37
CA GLN A 85 -5.12 11.56 -1.97
C GLN A 85 -5.96 10.42 -1.38
N TYR A 86 -6.92 9.92 -2.17
CA TYR A 86 -7.72 8.76 -1.79
C TYR A 86 -6.86 7.52 -1.58
N VAL A 87 -5.96 7.21 -2.52
CA VAL A 87 -5.10 6.02 -2.43
C VAL A 87 -4.08 6.11 -1.30
N GLU A 88 -3.48 7.28 -1.09
CA GLU A 88 -2.55 7.52 0.00
C GLU A 88 -3.21 7.44 1.38
N HIS A 89 -4.45 7.95 1.51
CA HIS A 89 -5.16 7.95 2.79
C HIS A 89 -5.77 6.59 3.11
N TYR A 90 -6.49 5.97 2.17
CA TYR A 90 -7.27 4.76 2.45
C TYR A 90 -6.41 3.49 2.43
N PHE A 91 -5.49 3.39 1.47
CA PHE A 91 -4.68 2.19 1.23
C PHE A 91 -3.23 2.33 1.71
N GLU A 92 -2.84 3.47 2.29
CA GLU A 92 -1.46 3.79 2.70
C GLU A 92 -0.43 3.60 1.57
N ALA A 93 -0.84 3.73 0.31
CA ALA A 93 0.02 3.53 -0.84
C ALA A 93 0.63 4.86 -1.30
N LYS A 94 1.68 5.33 -0.62
CA LYS A 94 2.33 6.62 -0.91
C LYS A 94 3.42 6.51 -1.95
N HIS A 95 3.48 7.49 -2.85
CA HIS A 95 4.51 7.52 -3.89
C HIS A 95 5.92 7.73 -3.32
N SER A 96 6.05 8.52 -2.25
CA SER A 96 7.32 8.76 -1.56
C SER A 96 7.89 7.52 -0.84
N GLU A 97 7.06 6.53 -0.53
CA GLU A 97 7.44 5.34 0.24
C GLU A 97 7.81 4.14 -0.65
N ILE A 98 7.71 4.27 -1.98
CA ILE A 98 7.98 3.19 -2.96
C ILE A 98 9.33 2.51 -2.70
N TRP A 99 10.41 3.29 -2.56
CA TRP A 99 11.75 2.73 -2.39
C TRP A 99 11.94 2.05 -1.03
N MET A 100 11.33 2.60 0.03
CA MET A 100 11.34 1.98 1.35
C MET A 100 10.58 0.66 1.33
N ASN A 101 9.36 0.64 0.78
CA ASN A 101 8.52 -0.54 0.68
C ASN A 101 9.20 -1.64 -0.16
N PHE A 102 9.82 -1.26 -1.28
CA PHE A 102 10.61 -2.18 -2.09
C PHE A 102 11.79 -2.77 -1.31
N GLY A 103 12.55 -1.93 -0.60
CA GLY A 103 13.65 -2.37 0.26
C GLY A 103 13.21 -3.34 1.36
N ILE A 104 12.06 -3.10 1.98
CA ILE A 104 11.48 -3.99 3.00
C ILE A 104 11.16 -5.38 2.40
N VAL A 105 10.59 -5.43 1.20
CA VAL A 105 10.32 -6.72 0.52
C VAL A 105 11.61 -7.50 0.29
N ILE A 106 12.67 -6.83 -0.18
CA ILE A 106 13.99 -7.46 -0.36
C ILE A 106 14.55 -7.96 0.98
N ALA A 107 14.42 -7.17 2.06
CA ALA A 107 14.86 -7.58 3.39
C ALA A 107 14.16 -8.84 3.88
N PHE A 108 12.82 -8.95 3.69
CA PHE A 108 12.08 -10.18 4.01
C PHE A 108 12.56 -11.38 3.20
N ILE A 109 12.81 -11.21 1.89
CA ILE A 109 13.33 -12.29 1.04
C ILE A 109 14.66 -12.79 1.58
N VAL A 110 15.60 -11.89 1.87
CA VAL A 110 16.92 -12.24 2.40
C VAL A 110 16.80 -12.93 3.76
N PHE A 111 15.96 -12.40 4.66
CA PHE A 111 15.72 -12.98 5.99
C PHE A 111 15.19 -14.42 5.91
N PHE A 112 14.14 -14.67 5.12
CA PHE A 112 13.59 -16.02 4.99
C PHE A 112 14.54 -16.97 4.26
N ARG A 113 15.33 -16.48 3.30
CA ARG A 113 16.38 -17.28 2.66
C ARG A 113 17.47 -17.67 3.64
N PHE A 114 17.90 -16.75 4.49
CA PHE A 114 18.86 -17.02 5.55
C PHE A 114 18.33 -18.06 6.54
N LEU A 115 17.09 -17.90 7.01
CA LEU A 115 16.44 -18.90 7.89
C LEU A 115 16.33 -20.27 7.21
N ALA A 116 15.99 -20.32 5.92
CA ALA A 116 15.93 -21.58 5.17
C ALA A 116 17.30 -22.27 5.09
N LEU A 117 18.38 -21.51 4.84
CA LEU A 117 19.75 -22.05 4.83
C LEU A 117 20.17 -22.56 6.21
N LEU A 118 19.83 -21.83 7.27
CA LEU A 118 20.10 -22.24 8.65
C LEU A 118 19.35 -23.55 8.98
N SER A 119 18.06 -23.64 8.65
CA SER A 119 17.27 -24.85 8.82
C SER A 119 17.87 -26.03 8.07
N LEU A 120 18.30 -25.86 6.81
CA LEU A 120 18.97 -26.93 6.05
C LEU A 120 20.31 -27.35 6.65
N ARG A 121 21.05 -26.41 7.26
CA ARG A 121 22.35 -26.69 7.86
C ARG A 121 22.23 -27.47 9.18
N TYR A 122 21.25 -27.13 10.01
CA TYR A 122 21.16 -27.62 11.40
C TYR A 122 20.02 -28.60 11.64
N ILE A 123 18.94 -28.53 10.86
CA ILE A 123 17.78 -29.41 10.98
C ILE A 123 17.92 -30.50 9.92
N ASN A 124 18.71 -31.53 10.24
CA ASN A 124 18.90 -32.68 9.36
C ASN A 124 17.77 -33.70 9.54
N HIS A 125 16.69 -33.55 8.78
CA HIS A 125 15.57 -34.50 8.75
C HIS A 125 15.89 -35.84 8.06
N GLN A 126 17.10 -36.03 7.51
CA GLN A 126 17.51 -37.28 6.86
C GLN A 126 18.16 -38.30 7.80
N LYS A 127 18.44 -37.95 9.06
CA LYS A 127 18.79 -38.94 10.08
C LYS A 127 17.52 -39.46 10.75
N ARG A 128 16.98 -40.53 10.18
CA ARG A 128 16.18 -41.52 10.92
C ARG A 128 17.05 -42.76 11.13
#